data_AF-A0A8K0G8U3-F1
#
_entry.id   AF-A0A8K0G8U3-F1
#
_cell.length_a   1.000
_cell.length_b   1.000
_cell.length_c   1.000
_cell.angle_alpha   90.00
_cell.angle_beta   90.00
_cell.angle_gamma   90.00
#
_symmetry.space_group_name_H-M   'P 1'
#
loop_
_entity.id
_entity.type
_entity.pdbx_description
1 polymer ?
#
loop_
_entity_poly.entity_id
_entity_poly.type
_entity_poly.pdbx_seq_one_letter_code
_entity_poly.pdbx_strand_id
1 'polypeptide(L)'
;MVRRYIKKTTRSNISEERIQLALNDVNNKDCSIRATAKTYCLTKSLIRKRLKQHNSNENCNESAASEILAFYSFQSKYSSRQIFTKEEENMLATNIEDCSKMQFGLTYQQIRQFAYSYALQLNRRVPNN
;
A
#
# COMPACT_ATOMS: atom_id res chain seq x y z
N MET A 1 8.69 3.86 31.77
CA MET A 1 9.60 2.89 31.12
C MET A 1 9.04 2.55 29.74
N VAL A 2 9.77 2.84 28.65
CA VAL A 2 9.28 2.65 27.27
C VAL A 2 9.30 1.16 26.91
N ARG A 3 8.19 0.60 26.41
CA ARG A 3 8.12 -0.79 25.96
C ARG A 3 8.93 -0.96 24.66
N ARG A 4 10.03 -1.74 24.70
CA ARG A 4 10.70 -2.26 23.49
C ARG A 4 9.94 -3.51 23.02
N TYR A 5 9.05 -3.36 22.05
CA TYR A 5 8.29 -4.48 21.49
C TYR A 5 9.17 -5.32 20.56
N ILE A 6 9.30 -6.62 20.84
CA ILE A 6 9.96 -7.59 19.97
C ILE A 6 8.88 -8.46 19.31
N LYS A 7 8.92 -8.56 17.97
CA LYS A 7 7.95 -9.37 17.21
C LYS A 7 8.19 -10.86 17.48
N LYS A 8 7.10 -11.61 17.69
CA LYS A 8 7.14 -13.06 17.91
C LYS A 8 7.43 -13.88 16.65
N THR A 9 7.19 -13.33 15.46
CA THR A 9 7.39 -14.06 14.18
C THR A 9 7.87 -13.15 13.06
N THR A 10 8.65 -13.73 12.14
CA THR A 10 9.16 -13.10 10.91
C THR A 10 8.29 -13.44 9.68
N ARG A 11 7.12 -14.06 9.86
CA ARG A 11 6.23 -14.54 8.78
C ARG A 11 5.80 -13.46 7.79
N SER A 12 5.88 -12.18 8.17
CA SER A 12 5.56 -11.04 7.32
C SER A 12 6.71 -10.60 6.42
N ASN A 13 7.94 -11.07 6.66
CA ASN A 13 9.11 -10.69 5.87
C ASN A 13 9.25 -11.68 4.70
N ILE A 14 8.59 -11.38 3.60
CA ILE A 14 8.59 -12.20 2.39
C ILE A 14 9.24 -11.38 1.29
N SER A 15 10.29 -11.92 0.66
CA SER A 15 10.96 -11.25 -0.46
C SER A 15 10.02 -11.17 -1.67
N GLU A 16 9.93 -9.98 -2.25
CA GLU A 16 9.08 -9.69 -3.41
C GLU A 16 9.62 -10.35 -4.69
N GLU A 17 10.94 -10.41 -4.83
CA GLU A 17 11.63 -11.10 -5.93
C GLU A 17 11.20 -12.57 -6.01
N ARG A 18 11.12 -13.24 -4.85
CA ARG A 18 10.66 -14.64 -4.78
C ARG A 18 9.21 -14.81 -5.20
N ILE A 19 8.37 -13.82 -4.93
CA ILE A 19 6.97 -13.83 -5.35
C ILE A 19 6.91 -13.67 -6.87
N GLN A 20 7.66 -12.74 -7.44
CA GLN A 20 7.66 -12.47 -8.87
C GLN A 20 8.15 -13.68 -9.69
N LEU A 21 9.26 -14.30 -9.29
CA LEU A 21 9.75 -15.53 -9.91
C LEU A 21 8.70 -16.65 -9.85
N ALA A 22 8.09 -16.85 -8.68
CA ALA A 22 7.05 -17.86 -8.51
C ALA A 22 5.79 -17.58 -9.35
N LEU A 23 5.46 -16.32 -9.66
CA LEU A 23 4.35 -15.98 -10.54
C LEU A 23 4.68 -16.27 -12.00
N ASN A 24 5.88 -15.92 -12.44
CA ASN A 24 6.36 -16.17 -13.80
C ASN A 24 6.33 -17.67 -14.12
N ASP A 25 6.87 -18.51 -13.23
CA ASP A 25 6.88 -19.98 -13.40
C ASP A 25 5.46 -20.58 -13.50
N VAL A 26 4.49 -20.01 -12.78
CA VAL A 26 3.10 -20.46 -12.85
C VAL A 26 2.42 -20.00 -14.13
N ASN A 27 2.67 -18.75 -14.57
CA ASN A 27 2.12 -18.19 -15.80
C ASN A 27 2.68 -18.90 -17.04
N ASN A 28 3.97 -19.23 -17.05
CA ASN A 28 4.64 -20.00 -18.10
C ASN A 28 4.19 -21.47 -18.16
N LYS A 29 3.36 -21.92 -17.20
CA LYS A 29 2.87 -23.31 -17.04
C LYS A 29 3.96 -24.35 -16.77
N ASP A 30 5.14 -23.93 -16.35
CA ASP A 30 6.27 -24.83 -16.04
C ASP A 30 5.99 -25.69 -14.80
N CYS A 31 5.27 -25.15 -13.82
CA CYS A 31 5.02 -25.81 -12.54
C CYS A 31 3.61 -25.55 -11.98
N SER A 32 3.05 -26.53 -11.27
CA SER A 32 1.78 -26.34 -10.53
C SER A 32 1.95 -25.40 -9.32
N ILE A 33 0.88 -24.73 -8.89
CA ILE A 33 0.87 -23.81 -7.73
C ILE A 33 1.43 -24.47 -6.46
N ARG A 34 1.20 -25.78 -6.28
CA ARG A 34 1.72 -26.53 -5.12
C ARG A 34 3.21 -26.83 -5.24
N ALA A 35 3.69 -27.10 -6.46
CA ALA A 35 5.11 -27.30 -6.73
C ALA A 35 5.88 -25.99 -6.52
N THR A 36 5.41 -24.88 -7.09
CA THR A 36 6.04 -23.56 -6.93
C THR A 36 6.03 -23.05 -5.49
N ALA A 37 4.95 -23.33 -4.74
CA ALA A 37 4.91 -23.04 -3.30
C ALA A 37 6.02 -23.75 -2.52
N LYS A 38 6.32 -25.01 -2.87
CA LYS A 38 7.40 -25.78 -2.24
C LYS A 38 8.78 -25.26 -2.64
N THR A 39 9.02 -25.00 -3.93
CA THR A 39 10.34 -24.54 -4.42
C THR A 39 10.71 -23.17 -3.86
N TYR A 40 9.77 -22.23 -3.87
CA TYR A 40 10.01 -20.87 -3.39
C TYR A 40 9.70 -20.67 -1.90
N CYS A 41 9.40 -21.72 -1.13
CA CYS A 41 8.99 -21.66 0.27
C CYS A 41 7.88 -20.63 0.55
N LEU A 42 6.91 -20.52 -0.36
CA LEU A 42 5.77 -19.62 -0.24
C LEU A 42 4.50 -20.40 0.13
N THR A 43 3.53 -19.72 0.74
CA THR A 43 2.22 -20.36 0.97
C THR A 43 1.41 -20.40 -0.31
N LYS A 44 0.76 -21.54 -0.59
CA LYS A 44 -0.14 -21.70 -1.77
C LYS A 44 -1.19 -20.60 -1.88
N SER A 45 -1.69 -20.12 -0.73
CA SER A 45 -2.71 -19.06 -0.66
C SER A 45 -2.16 -17.72 -1.11
N LEU A 46 -0.88 -17.43 -0.85
CA LEU A 46 -0.21 -16.20 -1.28
C LEU A 46 -0.09 -16.17 -2.80
N ILE A 47 0.45 -17.24 -3.40
CA ILE A 47 0.63 -17.34 -4.86
C ILE A 47 -0.73 -17.20 -5.56
N ARG A 48 -1.75 -17.94 -5.10
CA ARG A 48 -3.11 -17.86 -5.67
C ARG A 48 -3.72 -16.45 -5.57
N LYS A 49 -3.55 -15.77 -4.43
CA LYS A 49 -4.03 -14.39 -4.24
C LYS A 49 -3.35 -13.43 -5.21
N ARG A 50 -2.02 -13.53 -5.34
CA ARG A 50 -1.21 -12.68 -6.21
C ARG A 50 -1.47 -12.92 -7.69
N LEU A 51 -1.62 -14.18 -8.11
CA LEU A 51 -2.06 -14.53 -9.48
C LEU A 51 -3.41 -13.91 -9.81
N LYS A 52 -4.39 -13.99 -8.90
CA LYS A 52 -5.70 -13.37 -9.11
C LYS A 52 -5.59 -11.85 -9.31
N GLN A 53 -4.72 -11.18 -8.55
CA GLN A 53 -4.46 -9.75 -8.67
C GLN A 53 -3.73 -9.40 -9.98
N HIS A 54 -2.78 -10.23 -10.40
CA HIS A 54 -2.07 -10.08 -11.68
C HIS A 54 -3.05 -10.16 -12.85
N ASN A 55 -3.87 -11.21 -12.88
CA ASN A 55 -4.82 -11.45 -13.96
C ASN A 55 -5.96 -10.42 -14.00
N SER A 56 -6.36 -9.84 -12.86
CA SER A 56 -7.33 -8.74 -12.87
C SER A 56 -6.76 -7.48 -13.52
N ASN A 57 -5.44 -7.30 -13.48
CA ASN A 57 -4.77 -6.10 -13.98
C ASN A 57 -4.40 -6.20 -15.47
N GLU A 58 -4.03 -7.38 -15.97
CA GLU A 58 -3.71 -7.58 -17.41
C GLU A 58 -4.90 -7.28 -18.33
N ASN A 59 -6.13 -7.36 -17.83
CA ASN A 59 -7.34 -6.98 -18.59
C ASN A 59 -7.49 -5.46 -18.78
N CYS A 60 -6.57 -4.64 -18.25
CA CYS A 60 -6.53 -3.20 -18.43
C CYS A 60 -5.26 -2.81 -19.22
N ASN A 61 -5.44 -2.46 -20.51
CA ASN A 61 -4.47 -1.96 -21.52
C ASN A 61 -2.97 -1.82 -21.15
N GLU A 62 -2.11 -2.39 -22.00
CA GLU A 62 -0.65 -2.53 -21.84
C GLU A 62 0.14 -1.21 -21.68
N SER A 63 -0.33 -0.07 -22.19
CA SER A 63 0.37 1.22 -22.08
C SER A 63 0.44 1.78 -20.65
N ALA A 64 -0.39 1.27 -19.73
CA ALA A 64 -0.39 1.64 -18.31
C ALA A 64 0.35 0.60 -17.43
N ALA A 65 0.85 -0.50 -18.01
CA ALA A 65 1.37 -1.64 -17.25
C ALA A 65 2.63 -1.32 -16.43
N SER A 66 3.51 -0.42 -16.90
CA SER A 66 4.71 0.00 -16.18
C SER A 66 4.40 0.86 -14.94
N GLU A 67 3.41 1.75 -15.04
CA GLU A 67 2.93 2.57 -13.92
C GLU A 67 2.09 1.72 -12.94
N ILE A 68 1.32 0.74 -13.43
CA ILE A 68 0.50 -0.19 -12.64
C ILE A 68 1.37 -1.16 -11.81
N LEU A 69 2.49 -1.67 -12.36
CA LEU A 69 3.45 -2.50 -11.62
C LEU A 69 4.05 -1.75 -10.42
N ALA A 70 4.38 -0.46 -10.60
CA ALA A 70 4.80 0.40 -9.50
C ALA A 70 3.65 0.71 -8.53
N PHE A 71 2.42 0.91 -9.02
CA PHE A 71 1.24 1.23 -8.21
C PHE A 71 0.83 0.10 -7.25
N TYR A 72 0.89 -1.16 -7.70
CA TYR A 72 0.48 -2.32 -6.89
C TYR A 72 1.54 -2.86 -5.93
N SER A 73 2.80 -2.43 -6.05
CA SER A 73 3.78 -2.67 -5.00
C SER A 73 3.41 -1.96 -3.67
N PHE A 74 2.47 -1.01 -3.68
CA PHE A 74 2.20 -0.12 -2.55
C PHE A 74 0.76 -0.04 -2.03
N GLN A 75 -0.17 -0.90 -2.47
CA GLN A 75 -1.55 -0.80 -1.97
C GLN A 75 -1.69 -1.48 -0.59
N SER A 76 -1.36 -0.71 0.45
CA SER A 76 -1.51 -1.14 1.84
C SER A 76 -2.97 -1.51 2.15
N LYS A 77 -3.20 -2.32 3.20
CA LYS A 77 -4.55 -2.63 3.71
C LYS A 77 -5.40 -1.37 3.96
N TYR A 78 -4.76 -0.23 4.15
CA TYR A 78 -5.39 1.06 4.47
C TYR A 78 -5.74 1.90 3.24
N SER A 79 -5.30 1.50 2.04
CA SER A 79 -5.61 2.24 0.80
C SER A 79 -7.12 2.32 0.52
N SER A 80 -7.91 1.36 0.99
CA SER A 80 -9.38 1.37 0.80
C SER A 80 -10.13 2.46 1.56
N ARG A 81 -9.48 3.14 2.51
CA ARG A 81 -10.06 4.25 3.30
C ARG A 81 -9.29 5.54 3.12
N GLN A 82 -8.46 5.63 2.08
CA GLN A 82 -7.69 6.83 1.81
C GLN A 82 -8.61 7.94 1.32
N ILE A 83 -8.54 9.11 1.96
CA ILE A 83 -9.40 10.27 1.66
C ILE A 83 -8.69 11.21 0.68
N PHE A 84 -7.38 11.37 0.84
CA PHE A 84 -6.55 12.29 0.06
C PHE A 84 -5.71 11.54 -0.98
N THR A 85 -5.47 12.18 -2.12
CA THR A 85 -4.45 11.69 -3.05
C THR A 85 -3.05 11.95 -2.49
N LYS A 86 -2.04 11.29 -3.05
CA LYS A 86 -0.64 11.50 -2.63
C LYS A 86 -0.20 12.96 -2.78
N GLU A 87 -0.68 13.63 -3.82
CA GLU A 87 -0.40 15.04 -4.07
C GLU A 87 -1.03 15.93 -3.00
N GLU A 88 -2.29 15.69 -2.66
CA GLU A 88 -3.02 16.40 -1.60
C GLU A 88 -2.37 16.19 -0.22
N GLU A 89 -1.95 14.95 0.09
CA GLU A 89 -1.22 14.64 1.32
C GLU A 89 0.10 15.39 1.41
N ASN A 90 0.84 15.48 0.30
CA ASN A 90 2.09 16.24 0.25
C ASN A 90 1.84 17.74 0.46
N MET A 91 0.82 18.31 -0.18
CA MET A 91 0.47 19.73 0.04
C MET A 91 0.05 20.00 1.49
N LEU A 92 -0.69 19.08 2.11
CA LEU A 92 -1.07 19.21 3.51
C LEU A 92 0.15 19.10 4.43
N ALA A 93 1.08 18.20 4.13
CA ALA A 93 2.32 18.01 4.88
C ALA A 93 3.22 19.25 4.82
N THR A 94 3.43 19.83 3.63
CA THR A 94 4.25 21.05 3.49
C THR A 94 3.67 22.21 4.30
N ASN A 95 2.34 22.38 4.28
CA ASN A 95 1.68 23.41 5.09
C ASN A 95 1.88 23.19 6.60
N ILE A 96 1.80 21.95 7.08
CA ILE A 96 2.03 21.62 8.50
C ILE A 96 3.49 21.90 8.88
N GLU A 97 4.44 21.55 8.01
CA GLU A 97 5.86 21.84 8.21
C GLU A 97 6.11 23.35 8.28
N ASP A 98 5.48 24.14 7.42
CA ASP A 98 5.62 25.60 7.43
C ASP A 98 5.02 26.22 8.69
N CYS A 99 3.84 25.74 9.15
CA CYS A 99 3.29 26.12 10.45
C CYS A 99 4.24 25.76 11.62
N SER A 100 4.94 24.63 11.53
CA SER A 100 5.94 24.23 12.52
C SER A 100 7.15 25.15 12.57
N LYS A 101 7.55 25.73 11.43
CA LYS A 101 8.68 26.67 11.36
C LYS A 101 8.32 28.05 11.93
N MET A 102 7.06 28.47 11.83
CA MET A 102 6.61 29.78 12.28
C MET A 102 6.58 29.91 13.81
N GLN A 103 5.83 29.05 14.52
CA GLN A 103 5.65 29.18 15.97
C GLN A 103 5.10 27.90 16.62
N PHE A 104 5.94 27.13 17.33
CA PHE A 104 5.64 25.88 18.07
C PHE A 104 4.79 24.80 17.36
N GLY A 105 4.41 25.02 16.10
CA GLY A 105 3.54 24.17 15.29
C GLY A 105 2.08 24.14 15.73
N LEU A 106 1.31 23.32 15.02
CA LEU A 106 -0.07 23.02 15.34
C LEU A 106 -0.14 21.82 16.28
N THR A 107 -1.06 21.86 17.24
CA THR A 107 -1.37 20.67 18.07
C THR A 107 -2.07 19.60 17.23
N TYR A 108 -2.02 18.34 17.68
CA TYR A 108 -2.70 17.24 16.98
C TYR A 108 -4.21 17.44 16.77
N GLN A 109 -4.88 18.15 17.69
CA GLN A 109 -6.30 18.48 17.55
C GLN A 109 -6.53 19.49 16.43
N GLN A 110 -5.70 20.54 16.37
CA GLN A 110 -5.75 21.56 15.33
C GLN A 110 -5.39 20.97 13.96
N ILE A 111 -4.38 20.10 13.87
CA ILE A 111 -4.04 19.40 12.61
C ILE A 111 -5.22 18.57 12.11
N ARG A 112 -5.93 17.88 13.00
CA ARG A 112 -7.12 17.10 12.63
C ARG A 112 -8.25 17.98 12.12
N GLN A 113 -8.51 19.11 12.78
CA GLN A 113 -9.49 20.09 12.34
C GLN A 113 -9.11 20.69 10.99
N PHE A 114 -7.85 21.04 10.80
CA PHE A 114 -7.30 21.56 9.55
C PHE A 114 -7.45 20.56 8.40
N ALA A 115 -7.07 19.30 8.60
CA ALA A 115 -7.26 18.25 7.62
C ALA A 115 -8.73 18.01 7.27
N TYR A 116 -9.62 18.07 8.27
CA TYR A 116 -11.06 17.98 8.04
C TYR A 116 -11.58 19.15 7.19
N SER A 117 -11.21 20.39 7.53
CA SER A 117 -11.60 21.56 6.72
C SER A 117 -11.04 21.50 5.30
N TYR A 118 -9.82 21.01 5.12
CA TYR A 118 -9.20 20.82 3.81
C TYR A 118 -9.97 19.79 2.98
N ALA A 119 -10.37 18.66 3.58
CA ALA A 119 -11.19 17.65 2.91
C ALA A 119 -12.56 18.20 2.48
N LEU A 120 -13.19 19.04 3.33
CA LEU A 120 -14.46 19.69 2.99
C LEU A 120 -14.31 20.67 1.81
N GLN A 121 -13.24 21.47 1.78
CA GLN A 121 -12.97 22.39 0.67
C GLN A 121 -12.74 21.66 -0.65
N LEU A 122 -12.08 20.49 -0.61
CA LEU A 122 -11.89 19.62 -1.77
C LEU A 122 -13.11 18.77 -2.13
N ASN A 123 -14.23 18.92 -1.40
CA ASN A 123 -15.45 18.11 -1.56
C ASN A 123 -15.18 16.60 -1.50
N ARG A 124 -14.25 16.16 -0.66
CA ARG A 124 -13.94 14.73 -0.45
C ARG A 124 -14.95 14.10 0.50
N ARG A 125 -15.24 12.80 0.29
CA ARG A 125 -16.17 12.05 1.14
C ARG A 125 -15.49 11.73 2.47
N VAL A 126 -15.82 12.49 3.50
CA VAL A 126 -15.37 12.24 4.88
C VAL A 126 -16.35 11.28 5.56
N PRO A 127 -15.89 10.29 6.35
CA PRO A 127 -16.78 9.45 7.15
C PRO A 127 -17.47 10.28 8.24
N ASN A 128 -18.77 10.00 8.44
CA ASN A 128 -19.52 10.56 9.57
C ASN A 128 -19.08 9.84 10.86
N ASN A 129 -18.91 10.61 11.94
CA ASN A 129 -18.60 10.09 13.28
C ASN A 129 -19.75 9.28 13.86
#